data_AF-A0A0N8KFS6-F1
#
_entry.id   AF-A0A0N8KFS6-F1
#
_cell.length_a   1.000
_cell.length_b   1.000
_cell.length_c   1.000
_cell.angle_alpha   90.00
_cell.angle_beta   90.00
_cell.angle_gamma   90.00
#
_symmetry.space_group_name_H-M   'P 1'
#
loop_
_entity.id
_entity.type
_entity.pdbx_description
1 polymer ?
#
loop_
_entity_poly.entity_id
_entity_poly.type
_entity_poly.pdbx_seq_one_letter_code
_entity_poly.pdbx_strand_id
1 'polypeptide(L)' 'MIPGLHWLFRMKRWADRPPPLSRVLLVVGVVVACLVLVAVERWMGWPDWMGVTRIPGPRTF' A
#
# COMPACT_ATOMS: atom_id res chain seq x y z
N MET A 1 -6.44 27.47 15.49
CA MET A 1 -5.59 26.36 15.02
C MET A 1 -5.79 26.25 13.51
N ILE A 2 -4.79 26.62 12.70
CA ILE A 2 -4.95 26.69 11.23
C ILE A 2 -4.97 25.25 10.67
N PRO A 3 -6.08 24.78 10.08
CA PRO A 3 -6.15 23.45 9.49
C PRO A 3 -5.21 23.40 8.27
N GLY A 4 -4.12 22.64 8.36
CA GLY A 4 -3.13 22.49 7.29
C GLY A 4 -1.68 22.62 7.74
N LEU A 5 -1.41 23.49 8.72
CA LEU A 5 -0.04 23.72 9.22
C LEU A 5 0.58 22.45 9.84
N HIS A 6 -0.27 21.54 10.35
CA HIS A 6 0.16 20.30 10.98
C HIS A 6 0.93 19.34 10.05
N TRP A 7 0.65 19.37 8.75
CA TRP A 7 1.28 18.51 7.75
C TRP A 7 2.68 19.04 7.42
N LEU A 8 2.79 20.36 7.26
CA LEU A 8 4.07 21.06 7.05
C LEU A 8 5.03 20.82 8.22
N PHE A 9 4.55 20.96 9.46
CA PHE A 9 5.37 20.67 10.65
C PHE A 9 5.78 19.20 10.74
N ARG A 10 4.92 18.26 10.33
CA ARG A 10 5.24 16.84 10.29
C ARG A 10 6.31 16.53 9.25
N MET A 11 6.22 17.09 8.04
CA MET A 11 7.23 16.94 6.99
C MET A 11 8.57 17.53 7.39
N LYS A 12 8.57 18.75 7.97
CA LYS A 12 9.80 19.36 8.51
C LYS A 12 10.46 18.49 9.57
N ARG A 13 9.66 17.89 10.47
CA ARG A 13 10.18 16.99 11.50
C ARG A 13 10.79 15.70 10.93
N TRP A 14 10.27 15.20 9.81
CA TRP A 14 10.86 14.06 9.09
C TRP A 14 12.20 14.41 8.43
N ALA A 15 12.34 15.63 7.91
CA ALA A 15 13.61 16.12 7.36
C ALA A 15 14.66 16.37 8.44
N ASP A 16 14.28 16.98 9.57
CA ASP A 16 15.20 17.31 10.67
C ASP A 16 15.56 16.07 11.52
N ARG A 17 14.63 15.13 11.69
CA ARG A 17 14.81 13.90 12.48
C ARG A 17 14.24 12.72 11.72
N PRO A 18 15.01 12.13 10.79
CA PRO A 18 14.53 11.01 10.02
C PRO A 18 14.15 9.86 10.96
N PRO A 19 13.01 9.18 10.71
CA PRO A 19 12.68 7.95 11.42
C PRO A 19 13.81 6.92 11.21
N PRO A 20 13.98 5.96 12.14
CA PRO A 20 15.04 4.98 12.06
C PRO A 20 15.01 4.26 10.71
N LEU A 21 16.17 4.18 10.05
CA LEU A 21 16.33 3.62 8.71
C LEU A 21 15.71 2.22 8.58
N SER A 22 15.72 1.41 9.64
CA SER A 22 15.08 0.10 9.69
C SER A 22 13.59 0.14 9.37
N ARG A 23 12.85 1.16 9.83
CA ARG A 23 11.42 1.30 9.54
C ARG A 23 11.19 1.72 8.08
N VAL A 24 12.03 2.61 7.56
CA VAL A 24 11.95 3.04 6.16
C VAL A 24 12.25 1.87 5.24
N LEU A 25 13.30 1.10 5.54
CA LEU A 25 13.69 -0.05 4.74
C LEU A 25 12.65 -1.17 4.79
N LEU A 26 12.00 -1.38 5.93
CA LEU A 26 10.87 -2.31 6.04
C LEU A 26 9.74 -1.90 5.09
N VAL A 27 9.30 -0.64 5.15
CA VAL A 27 8.22 -0.14 4.28
C VAL A 27 8.62 -0.20 2.81
N VAL A 28 9.83 0.23 2.46
CA VAL A 28 10.35 0.16 1.10
C VAL A 28 10.42 -1.28 0.61
N GLY A 29 10.90 -2.22 1.43
CA GLY A 29 10.94 -3.64 1.11
C GLY A 29 9.54 -4.23 0.85
N VAL A 30 8.56 -3.88 1.69
CA VAL A 30 7.15 -4.29 1.49
C VAL A 30 6.57 -3.72 0.19
N VAL A 31 6.83 -2.44 -0.10
CA VAL A 31 6.36 -1.80 -1.34
C VAL A 31 6.98 -2.48 -2.56
N VAL A 32 8.29 -2.73 -2.54
CA VAL A 32 8.99 -3.45 -3.61
C VAL A 32 8.42 -4.86 -3.78
N ALA A 33 8.20 -5.59 -2.69
CA ALA A 33 7.60 -6.93 -2.74
C ALA A 33 6.21 -6.91 -3.40
N CYS A 34 5.38 -5.92 -3.05
CA CYS A 34 4.05 -5.73 -3.65
C CYS A 34 4.14 -5.40 -5.14
N LEU A 35 5.06 -4.50 -5.54
CA LEU A 35 5.29 -4.16 -6.94
C LEU A 35 5.78 -5.35 -7.76
N VAL A 36 6.67 -6.17 -7.19
CA VAL A 36 7.13 -7.42 -7.82
C VAL A 36 5.97 -8.38 -8.00
N LEU A 37 5.15 -8.58 -6.97
CA LEU A 37 3.94 -9.40 -7.04
C LEU A 37 3.02 -8.96 -8.17
N VAL A 38 2.72 -7.66 -8.25
CA VAL A 38 1.87 -7.09 -9.29
C VAL A 38 2.51 -7.24 -10.67
N ALA A 39 3.82 -7.03 -10.80
CA ALA A 39 4.52 -7.20 -12.07
C ALA A 39 4.46 -8.66 -12.55
N VAL A 40 4.64 -9.61 -11.64
CA VAL A 40 4.51 -11.05 -11.91
C VAL A 40 3.08 -11.40 -12.31
N GLU A 41 2.08 -10.89 -11.58
CA GLU A 41 0.65 -11.08 -11.87
C GLU A 41 0.27 -10.55 -13.26
N ARG A 42 0.84 -9.43 -13.67
CA ARG A 42 0.56 -8.79 -14.96
C ARG A 42 1.26 -9.48 -16.13
N TRP A 43 2.39 -10.14 -15.90
CA TRP A 43 3.13 -10.86 -16.94
C TRP A 43 2.72 -12.32 -17.12
N MET A 44 2.47 -13.04 -16.02
CA MET A 44 2.10 -14.46 -16.09
C MET A 44 0.60 -14.67 -16.23
N GLY A 45 -0.21 -13.67 -15.85
CA GLY A 45 -1.65 -13.85 -15.63
C GLY A 45 -1.90 -14.68 -14.37
N TRP A 46 -2.96 -14.35 -13.62
CA TRP A 46 -3.35 -15.19 -12.50
C TRP A 46 -4.03 -16.46 -13.01
N PRO A 47 -3.61 -17.64 -12.55
CA PRO A 47 -4.21 -18.89 -12.99
C PRO A 47 -5.66 -19.01 -12.53
N ASP A 48 -6.49 -19.73 -13.30
CA ASP A 48 -7.95 -19.83 -13.12
C ASP A 48 -8.39 -20.22 -11.70
N TRP A 49 -7.53 -20.93 -10.95
CA TRP A 49 -7.79 -21.33 -9.57
C TRP A 49 -7.74 -20.18 -8.54
N MET A 50 -7.24 -19.00 -8.93
CA MET A 50 -7.25 -17.80 -8.10
C MET A 50 -8.41 -16.84 -8.45
N GLY A 51 -9.30 -17.23 -9.36
CA GLY A 51 -10.50 -16.47 -9.69
C GLY A 51 -11.50 -16.43 -8.54
N VAL A 52 -11.96 -15.23 -8.18
CA VAL A 52 -13.02 -15.08 -7.16
C VAL A 52 -14.39 -15.29 -7.81
N THR A 53 -15.08 -16.37 -7.46
CA THR A 53 -16.50 -16.54 -7.79
C THR A 53 -17.33 -15.59 -6.93
N ARG A 54 -17.85 -14.51 -7.53
CA ARG A 54 -18.82 -13.65 -6.83
C ARG A 54 -20.14 -14.41 -6.68
N ILE A 55 -20.48 -14.77 -5.45
CA ILE A 55 -21.81 -15.29 -5.11
C ILE A 55 -22.76 -14.08 -5.08
N PRO A 56 -23.83 -14.06 -5.89
CA PRO A 56 -24.82 -12.98 -5.83
C PRO A 56 -25.41 -12.91 -4.42
N GLY A 57 -25.34 -11.73 -3.80
CA GLY A 57 -25.98 -11.48 -2.51
C GLY A 57 -27.50 -11.67 -2.60
N PRO A 58 -28.18 -12.01 -1.50
CA PRO A 58 -29.62 -12.22 -1.48
C PRO A 58 -30.32 -10.94 -1.98
N ARG A 59 -31.08 -11.08 -3.06
CA ARG A 59 -31.92 -10.01 -3.59
C ARG A 59 -33.14 -9.92 -2.69
N THR A 60 -33.08 -9.08 -1.65
CA THR A 60 -34.27 -8.68 -0.91
C THR A 60 -35.17 -7.88 -1.85
N PHE A 61 -36.37 -8.41 -2.08
CA PHE A 61 -37.47 -7.79 -2.82
C PHE A 61 -38.14 -6.69 -2.00
#